data_AF-A0A1G0B9V2-F1
#
_entry.id   AF-A0A1G0B9V2-F1
#
_cell.length_a   1.000
_cell.length_b   1.000
_cell.length_c   1.000
_cell.angle_alpha   90.00
_cell.angle_beta   90.00
_cell.angle_gamma   90.00
#
_symmetry.space_group_name_H-M   'P 1'
#
loop_
_entity.id
_entity.type
_entity.pdbx_description
1 polymer ?
#
loop_
_entity_poly.entity_id
_entity_poly.type
_entity_poly.pdbx_seq_one_letter_code
_entity_poly.pdbx_strand_id
1 'polypeptide(L)'
;MFDIALSEIVIVMLVALVVIGPERLPKVARSIGRTWGRVQRYVNRVKSDIENEMAIDEARQMQARIHQEVDAVGKSLREDGKTLEQHILQSQHRKQPTAPDAESSTPIRPPDAAS
;
A
#
# COMPACT_ATOMS: atom_id res chain seq x y z
N MET A 1 -27.46 2.06 15.98
CA MET A 1 -28.10 1.79 17.29
C MET A 1 -27.06 1.84 18.39
N PHE A 2 -26.51 3.03 18.67
CA PHE A 2 -25.78 3.43 19.88
C PHE A 2 -25.52 4.94 19.71
N ASP A 3 -26.60 5.71 19.69
CA ASP A 3 -26.55 7.17 19.65
C ASP A 3 -26.36 7.69 21.07
N ILE A 4 -25.19 7.39 21.65
CA ILE A 4 -24.83 7.89 22.98
C ILE A 4 -24.65 9.40 22.89
N ALA A 5 -25.74 10.11 23.12
CA ALA A 5 -25.73 11.55 23.19
C ALA A 5 -25.05 11.99 24.49
N LEU A 6 -24.45 13.19 24.49
CA LEU A 6 -23.85 13.76 25.70
C LEU A 6 -24.84 13.80 26.89
N SER A 7 -26.14 13.96 26.61
CA SER A 7 -27.21 13.93 27.61
C SER A 7 -27.31 12.59 28.34
N GLU A 8 -27.18 11.46 27.65
CA GLU A 8 -27.26 10.12 28.24
C GLU A 8 -26.08 9.86 29.19
N ILE A 9 -24.87 10.30 28.83
CA ILE A 9 -23.68 10.21 29.69
C ILE A 9 -23.91 10.97 31.01
N VAL A 10 -24.52 12.16 30.96
CA VAL A 10 -24.84 12.95 32.16
C VAL A 10 -25.82 12.22 33.06
N ILE A 11 -26.88 11.62 32.49
CA ILE A 11 -27.88 10.85 33.26
C ILE A 11 -27.22 9.66 33.96
N VAL A 12 -26.38 8.90 33.25
CA VAL A 12 -25.65 7.75 33.82
C VAL A 12 -24.69 8.20 34.93
N MET A 13 -23.97 9.31 34.73
CA MET A 13 -23.13 9.90 35.77
C MET A 13 -23.93 10.24 37.03
N LEU A 14 -25.11 10.83 36.87
CA LEU A 14 -25.97 11.23 37.98
C LEU A 14 -26.49 10.00 38.75
N VAL A 15 -26.96 8.97 38.04
CA VAL A 15 -27.36 7.69 38.65
C VAL A 15 -26.18 7.02 39.37
N ALA A 16 -25.01 6.99 38.76
CA ALA A 16 -23.82 6.41 39.36
C ALA A 16 -23.41 7.16 40.65
N LEU A 17 -23.54 8.49 40.68
CA LEU A 17 -23.29 9.30 41.88
C LEU A 17 -24.28 8.98 43.00
N VAL A 18 -25.56 8.72 42.70
CA VAL A 18 -26.57 8.37 43.71
C VAL A 18 -26.34 6.95 44.25
N VAL A 19 -26.11 5.99 43.38
CA VAL A 19 -25.98 4.57 43.75
C VAL A 19 -24.66 4.28 44.47
N ILE A 20 -23.55 4.76 43.92
CA ILE A 20 -22.20 4.50 44.44
C ILE A 20 -21.83 5.56 45.49
N GLY A 21 -22.28 6.79 45.32
CA GLY A 21 -21.88 7.94 46.12
C GLY A 21 -20.74 8.74 45.46
N PRO A 22 -20.77 10.09 45.53
CA PRO A 22 -19.77 10.97 44.91
C PRO A 22 -18.34 10.75 45.42
N GLU A 23 -18.19 10.32 46.68
CA GLU A 23 -16.88 10.06 47.27
C GLU A 23 -16.30 8.69 46.88
N ARG A 24 -17.16 7.72 46.56
CA ARG A 24 -16.76 6.33 46.29
C ARG A 24 -16.50 6.07 44.81
N LEU A 25 -17.24 6.74 43.92
CA LEU A 25 -17.04 6.69 42.47
C LEU A 25 -15.56 6.92 42.05
N PRO A 26 -14.88 8.00 42.49
CA PRO A 26 -13.48 8.22 42.15
C PRO A 26 -12.55 7.17 42.76
N LYS A 27 -12.89 6.62 43.93
CA LYS A 27 -12.11 5.55 44.57
C LYS A 27 -12.19 4.24 43.78
N VAL A 28 -13.38 3.90 43.28
CA VAL A 28 -13.59 2.73 42.41
C VAL A 28 -12.90 2.92 41.07
N ALA A 29 -13.07 4.08 40.42
CA ALA A 29 -12.40 4.40 39.16
C ALA A 29 -10.87 4.32 39.29
N ARG A 30 -10.29 4.86 40.38
CA ARG A 30 -8.85 4.73 40.68
C ARG A 30 -8.43 3.27 40.88
N SER A 31 -9.23 2.46 41.56
CA SER A 31 -8.91 1.06 41.85
C SER A 31 -8.94 0.19 40.57
N ILE A 32 -9.96 0.40 39.73
CA ILE A 32 -10.07 -0.23 38.42
C ILE A 32 -8.94 0.25 37.52
N GLY A 33 -8.67 1.56 37.46
CA GLY A 33 -7.61 2.15 36.63
C GLY A 33 -6.22 1.62 36.98
N ARG A 34 -5.90 1.43 38.27
CA ARG A 34 -4.63 0.81 38.71
C ARG A 34 -4.47 -0.63 38.25
N THR A 35 -5.58 -1.35 38.08
CA THR A 35 -5.57 -2.75 37.64
C THR A 35 -5.58 -2.84 36.11
N TRP A 36 -6.38 -2.02 35.45
CA TRP A 36 -6.38 -1.86 34.00
C TRP A 36 -5.02 -1.44 33.45
N GLY A 37 -4.34 -0.49 34.11
CA GLY A 37 -2.99 -0.08 33.75
C GLY A 37 -1.90 -1.13 33.98
N ARG A 38 -2.19 -2.18 34.77
CA ARG A 38 -1.31 -3.37 34.88
C ARG A 38 -1.61 -4.36 33.77
N VAL A 39 -2.88 -4.61 33.47
CA VAL A 39 -3.32 -5.47 32.36
C VAL A 39 -2.78 -4.95 31.03
N GLN A 40 -2.92 -3.65 30.76
CA GLN A 40 -2.37 -3.04 29.54
C GLN A 40 -0.85 -3.18 29.44
N ARG A 41 -0.13 -3.05 30.56
CA ARG A 41 1.32 -3.31 30.60
C ARG A 41 1.68 -4.77 30.38
N TYR A 42 0.86 -5.70 30.87
CA TYR A 42 1.06 -7.13 30.64
C TYR A 42 0.81 -7.49 29.17
N VAL A 43 -0.28 -6.99 28.59
CA VAL A 43 -0.58 -7.15 27.15
C VAL A 43 0.55 -6.58 26.29
N ASN A 44 1.10 -5.42 26.65
CA ASN A 44 2.24 -4.85 25.90
C ASN A 44 3.52 -5.71 26.02
N ARG A 45 3.80 -6.34 27.17
CA ARG A 45 4.94 -7.26 27.34
C ARG A 45 4.73 -8.56 26.57
N VAL A 46 3.55 -9.15 26.67
CA VAL A 46 3.21 -10.36 25.89
C VAL A 46 3.28 -10.06 24.41
N LYS A 47 2.80 -8.89 23.97
CA LYS A 47 2.93 -8.44 22.59
C LYS A 47 4.40 -8.28 22.19
N SER A 48 5.26 -7.70 23.03
CA SER A 48 6.68 -7.58 22.72
C SER A 48 7.41 -8.93 22.71
N ASP A 49 7.02 -9.87 23.58
CA ASP A 49 7.61 -11.22 23.64
C ASP A 49 7.17 -12.03 22.41
N ILE A 50 5.89 -11.94 22.02
CA ILE A 50 5.36 -12.55 20.79
C ILE A 50 5.95 -11.88 19.56
N GLU A 51 6.13 -10.55 19.53
CA GLU A 51 6.84 -9.86 18.46
C GLU A 51 8.30 -10.30 18.40
N ASN A 52 8.97 -10.60 19.51
CA ASN A 52 10.36 -11.06 19.46
C ASN A 52 10.50 -12.47 18.84
N GLU A 53 9.45 -13.29 18.91
CA GLU A 53 9.42 -14.65 18.32
C GLU A 53 8.79 -14.67 16.92
N MET A 54 7.76 -13.87 16.66
CA MET A 54 7.08 -13.75 15.36
C MET A 54 7.75 -12.74 14.42
N ALA A 55 8.39 -11.66 14.92
CA ALA A 55 9.05 -10.69 14.05
C ALA A 55 10.35 -11.24 13.44
N ILE A 56 10.99 -12.24 14.06
CA ILE A 56 12.13 -12.90 13.40
C ILE A 56 11.65 -13.72 12.20
N ASP A 57 10.49 -14.38 12.28
CA ASP A 57 9.97 -15.19 11.18
C ASP A 57 9.26 -14.36 10.10
N GLU A 58 8.48 -13.33 10.47
CA GLU A 58 7.86 -12.43 9.49
C GLU A 58 8.88 -11.50 8.82
N ALA A 59 9.86 -10.95 9.55
CA ALA A 59 10.90 -10.14 8.92
C ALA A 59 11.81 -10.99 8.01
N ARG A 60 12.12 -12.25 8.38
CA ARG A 60 12.84 -13.18 7.50
C ARG A 60 12.02 -13.58 6.28
N GLN A 61 10.72 -13.83 6.44
CA GLN A 61 9.84 -14.10 5.29
C GLN A 61 9.72 -12.89 4.35
N MET A 62 9.60 -11.68 4.89
CA MET A 62 9.59 -10.46 4.09
C MET A 62 10.92 -10.25 3.35
N GLN A 63 12.05 -10.44 4.03
CA GLN A 63 13.38 -10.38 3.37
C GLN A 63 13.53 -11.43 2.28
N ALA A 64 13.09 -12.68 2.52
CA ALA A 64 13.15 -13.74 1.52
C ALA A 64 12.29 -13.43 0.28
N ARG A 65 11.08 -12.88 0.47
CA ARG A 65 10.21 -12.45 -0.63
C ARG A 65 10.79 -11.28 -1.41
N ILE A 66 11.32 -10.27 -0.71
CA ILE A 66 11.98 -9.10 -1.34
C ILE A 66 13.20 -9.55 -2.15
N HIS A 67 14.04 -10.44 -1.62
CA HIS A 67 15.20 -10.96 -2.37
C HIS A 67 14.78 -11.72 -3.63
N GLN A 68 13.76 -12.57 -3.54
CA GLN A 68 13.24 -13.30 -4.71
C GLN A 68 12.66 -12.35 -5.76
N GLU A 69 11.94 -11.32 -5.34
CA GLU A 69 11.35 -10.32 -6.23
C GLU A 69 12.42 -9.44 -6.89
N VAL A 70 13.44 -9.02 -6.15
CA VAL A 70 14.59 -8.29 -6.68
C VAL A 70 15.40 -9.15 -7.67
N ASP A 71 15.62 -10.42 -7.38
CA ASP A 71 16.31 -11.34 -8.31
C ASP A 71 15.48 -11.61 -9.57
N ALA A 72 14.15 -11.74 -9.44
CA ALA A 72 13.25 -11.91 -10.57
C ALA A 72 13.22 -10.67 -11.46
N VAL A 73 13.13 -9.48 -10.85
CA VAL A 73 13.19 -8.18 -11.54
C VAL A 73 14.56 -7.98 -12.20
N GLY A 74 15.65 -8.32 -11.52
CA GLY A 74 17.00 -8.23 -12.09
C GLY A 74 17.19 -9.15 -13.32
N LYS A 75 16.57 -10.34 -13.30
CA LYS A 75 16.56 -11.26 -14.45
C LYS A 75 15.73 -10.72 -15.60
N SER A 76 14.50 -10.24 -15.35
CA SER A 76 13.64 -9.70 -16.41
C SER A 76 14.24 -8.45 -17.06
N LEU A 77 14.81 -7.51 -16.29
CA LEU A 77 15.48 -6.35 -16.86
C LEU A 77 16.69 -6.73 -17.73
N ARG A 78 17.42 -7.77 -17.36
CA ARG A 78 18.58 -8.23 -18.13
C ARG A 78 18.17 -8.99 -19.40
N GLU A 79 17.03 -9.68 -19.36
CA GLU A 79 16.42 -10.32 -20.51
C GLU A 79 15.82 -9.28 -21.47
N ASP A 80 15.07 -8.31 -20.95
CA ASP A 80 14.55 -7.17 -21.69
C ASP A 80 15.66 -6.37 -22.34
N GLY A 81 16.75 -6.08 -21.61
CA GLY A 81 17.92 -5.38 -22.13
C GLY A 81 18.59 -6.12 -23.30
N LYS A 82 18.75 -7.45 -23.19
CA LYS A 82 19.27 -8.28 -24.30
C LYS A 82 18.34 -8.28 -25.51
N THR A 83 17.03 -8.34 -25.27
CA THR A 83 16.02 -8.35 -26.34
C THR A 83 15.98 -6.99 -27.04
N LEU A 84 16.08 -5.90 -26.28
CA LEU A 84 16.14 -4.54 -26.81
C LEU A 84 17.42 -4.32 -27.64
N GLU A 85 18.56 -4.79 -27.14
CA GLU A 85 19.83 -4.75 -27.87
C GLU A 85 19.74 -5.55 -29.18
N GLN A 86 19.16 -6.76 -29.15
CA GLN A 86 18.91 -7.57 -30.35
C GLN A 86 17.99 -6.86 -31.34
N HIS A 87 16.92 -6.22 -30.87
CA HIS A 87 16.01 -5.45 -31.71
C HIS A 87 16.68 -4.21 -32.32
N ILE A 88 17.56 -3.53 -31.59
CA ILE A 88 18.31 -2.36 -32.10
C ILE A 88 19.36 -2.81 -33.14
N LEU A 89 20.08 -3.90 -32.89
CA LEU A 89 21.05 -4.47 -33.83
C LEU A 89 20.36 -5.01 -35.10
N GLN A 90 19.17 -5.61 -34.97
CA GLN A 90 18.37 -6.09 -36.08
C GLN A 90 17.72 -4.94 -36.87
N SER A 91 17.34 -3.85 -36.20
CA SER A 91 16.81 -2.64 -36.85
C SER A 91 17.89 -1.86 -37.59
N GLN A 92 19.15 -1.92 -37.12
CA GLN A 92 20.29 -1.43 -37.88
C GLN A 92 20.52 -2.26 -39.15
N HIS A 93 20.40 -3.58 -39.08
CA HIS A 93 20.56 -4.46 -40.26
C HIS A 93 19.40 -4.43 -41.25
N ARG A 94 18.22 -3.89 -40.89
CA ARG A 94 17.05 -3.75 -41.77
C ARG A 94 16.86 -2.36 -42.39
N LYS A 95 17.83 -1.44 -42.25
CA LYS A 95 17.83 -0.14 -42.94
C LYS A 95 18.66 -0.13 -44.23
N GLN A 96 18.42 -1.10 -45.11
CA GLN A 96 18.65 -0.93 -46.55
C GLN A 96 17.75 -1.93 -47.31
N PRO A 97 16.76 -1.40 -48.04
CA PRO A 97 16.79 -1.56 -49.49
C PRO A 97 16.49 -0.24 -50.23
N THR A 98 17.46 0.16 -51.06
CA THR A 98 17.30 0.61 -52.47
C THR A 98 16.05 1.41 -52.87
N ALA A 99 16.25 2.69 -53.23
CA ALA A 99 15.75 3.24 -54.50
C ALA A 99 16.68 2.73 -55.64
N PRO A 100 16.28 2.58 -56.93
CA PRO A 100 15.37 3.41 -57.75
C PRO A 100 14.33 2.55 -58.55
N ASP A 101 13.24 3.10 -59.08
CA ASP A 101 13.17 3.69 -60.42
C ASP A 101 11.98 4.64 -60.56
N ALA A 102 12.22 5.69 -61.33
CA ALA A 102 11.27 6.70 -61.71
C ALA A 102 10.39 6.24 -62.90
N GLU A 103 9.33 7.01 -63.13
CA GLU A 103 8.61 7.19 -64.39
C GLU A 103 7.45 6.23 -64.74
N SER A 104 6.24 6.71 -64.46
CA SER A 104 5.10 6.89 -65.38
C SER A 104 3.81 6.84 -64.53
N SER A 105 2.99 7.87 -64.35
CA SER A 105 2.60 8.95 -65.24
C SER A 105 1.88 10.04 -64.41
N THR A 106 2.28 11.29 -64.58
CA THR A 106 1.44 12.49 -64.27
C THR A 106 0.86 12.90 -65.63
N PRO A 107 -0.45 13.22 -65.80
CA PRO A 107 -1.02 14.49 -65.30
C PRO A 107 -2.53 14.42 -64.94
N ILE A 108 -3.10 15.33 -64.15
CA ILE A 108 -3.75 16.57 -64.63
C ILE A 108 -4.24 17.38 -63.41
N ARG A 109 -4.17 18.71 -63.54
CA ARG A 109 -4.45 19.81 -62.59
C ARG A 109 -5.95 19.99 -62.20
N PRO A 110 -6.23 20.82 -61.15
CA PRO A 110 -7.54 21.20 -60.56
C PRO A 110 -8.19 22.33 -61.41
N PRO A 111 -9.35 23.00 -61.11
CA PRO A 111 -9.95 23.38 -59.81
C PRO A 111 -11.50 23.31 -59.75
N ASP A 112 -12.12 23.50 -58.58
CA ASP A 112 -13.19 24.51 -58.50
C ASP A 112 -13.58 24.91 -57.08
N ALA A 113 -13.94 26.17 -56.97
CA ALA A 113 -14.60 26.82 -55.85
C ALA A 113 -16.13 26.61 -55.93
N ALA A 114 -16.85 27.09 -54.90
CA ALA A 114 -18.31 27.03 -54.67
C ALA A 114 -18.82 25.66 -54.19
N SER A 115 -19.64 25.56 -53.14
CA SER A 115 -20.73 26.45 -52.71
C SER A 115 -20.84 26.59 -51.19
#